data_AF-A0AAD2YGR6-F1
#
_entry.id   AF-A0AAD2YGR6-F1
#
_cell.length_a   1.000
_cell.length_b   1.000
_cell.length_c   1.000
_cell.angle_alpha   90.00
_cell.angle_beta   90.00
_cell.angle_gamma   90.00
#
_symmetry.space_group_name_H-M   'P 1'
#
loop_
_entity.id
_entity.type
_entity.pdbx_description
1 polymer ?
#
loop_
_entity_poly.entity_id
_entity_poly.type
_entity_poly.pdbx_seq_one_letter_code
_entity_poly.pdbx_strand_id
1 'polypeptide(L)'
;MDNTKKRKIVRNFVIGYLIIQVLTIVVYLGFWSLHPEGITNVTNERMSPPPIFPDYKGTTIPYNIAPLNFRINVPADECYAKIEGSESEVFEYHGTNTIRFKMKDWIRLTRANRGKAFFVTIATKIGDEWTKWAPFSVYISDQAIDSHLVYRLIEPGYEKWHIVGIYQRNLESFDEQPIIRNDIRL
;
A
#
# COMPACT_ATOMS: atom_id res chain seq x y z
N MET A 1 -8.42 64.22 8.64
CA MET A 1 -7.45 63.12 8.46
C MET A 1 -6.86 63.24 7.06
N ASP A 2 -5.57 63.56 6.96
CA ASP A 2 -4.83 63.87 5.73
C ASP A 2 -4.95 62.76 4.65
N ASN A 3 -5.29 63.15 3.42
CA ASN A 3 -5.46 62.27 2.25
C ASN A 3 -4.19 61.44 1.96
N THR A 4 -3.03 61.94 2.36
CA THR A 4 -1.73 61.28 2.22
C THR A 4 -1.60 60.06 3.15
N LYS A 5 -2.14 60.15 4.38
CA LYS A 5 -2.18 59.02 5.34
C LYS A 5 -3.14 57.93 4.86
N LYS A 6 -4.31 58.28 4.32
CA LYS A 6 -5.27 57.31 3.78
C LYS A 6 -4.69 56.51 2.60
N ARG A 7 -4.02 57.18 1.65
CA ARG A 7 -3.36 56.51 0.51
C ARG A 7 -2.25 55.56 0.96
N LYS A 8 -1.50 55.92 2.00
CA LYS A 8 -0.43 55.08 2.57
C LYS A 8 -0.99 53.80 3.23
N ILE A 9 -2.12 53.92 3.94
CA ILE A 9 -2.80 52.77 4.58
C ILE A 9 -3.34 51.81 3.52
N VAL A 10 -4.06 52.34 2.53
CA VAL A 10 -4.63 51.51 1.44
C VAL A 10 -3.51 50.81 0.66
N ARG A 11 -2.41 51.50 0.35
CA ARG A 11 -1.24 50.90 -0.32
C ARG A 11 -0.63 49.75 0.48
N ASN A 12 -0.50 49.90 1.80
CA ASN A 12 0.04 48.84 2.65
C ASN A 12 -0.90 47.61 2.72
N PHE A 13 -2.22 47.82 2.72
CA PHE A 13 -3.20 46.73 2.63
C PHE A 13 -3.14 45.99 1.29
N VAL A 14 -3.03 46.72 0.18
CA VAL A 14 -2.90 46.13 -1.16
C VAL A 14 -1.61 45.32 -1.29
N ILE A 15 -0.49 45.85 -0.78
CA ILE A 15 0.80 45.14 -0.76
C ILE A 15 0.70 43.88 0.10
N GLY A 16 0.08 43.96 1.28
CA GLY A 16 -0.13 42.80 2.15
C GLY A 16 -0.98 41.71 1.48
N TYR A 17 -2.05 42.10 0.79
CA TYR A 17 -2.91 41.17 0.05
C TYR A 17 -2.17 40.48 -1.10
N LEU A 18 -1.36 41.21 -1.87
CA LEU A 18 -0.54 40.65 -2.94
C LEU A 18 0.50 39.66 -2.41
N ILE A 19 1.15 39.97 -1.27
CA ILE A 19 2.09 39.05 -0.61
C ILE A 19 1.39 37.76 -0.19
N ILE A 20 0.17 37.85 0.38
CA ILE A 20 -0.62 36.68 0.78
C ILE A 20 -0.99 35.83 -0.44
N GLN A 21 -1.43 36.44 -1.55
CA GLN A 21 -1.73 35.70 -2.79
C GLN A 21 -0.50 34.96 -3.33
N VAL A 22 0.67 35.61 -3.37
CA VAL A 22 1.92 34.98 -3.80
C VAL A 22 2.28 33.82 -2.87
N LEU A 23 2.17 33.98 -1.55
CA LEU A 23 2.43 32.90 -0.58
C LEU A 23 1.50 31.71 -0.78
N THR A 24 0.20 31.94 -1.02
CA THR A 24 -0.74 30.84 -1.29
C THR A 24 -0.43 30.08 -2.57
N ILE A 25 0.04 30.78 -3.62
CA ILE A 25 0.46 30.15 -4.88
C ILE A 25 1.73 29.32 -4.66
N VAL A 26 2.71 29.84 -3.91
CA VAL A 26 3.94 29.09 -3.60
C VAL A 26 3.65 27.84 -2.78
N VAL A 27 2.74 27.92 -1.80
CA VAL A 27 2.31 26.75 -1.03
C VAL A 27 1.57 25.75 -1.92
N TYR A 28 0.71 26.22 -2.82
CA TYR A 28 -0.02 25.36 -3.76
C TYR A 28 0.92 24.66 -4.76
N LEU A 29 1.90 25.38 -5.30
CA LEU A 29 2.93 24.84 -6.20
C LEU A 29 3.85 23.85 -5.47
N GLY A 30 4.29 24.18 -4.25
CA GLY A 30 5.09 23.28 -3.42
C GLY A 30 4.33 22.01 -2.99
N PHE A 31 3.01 22.11 -2.80
CA PHE A 31 2.14 20.97 -2.49
C PHE A 31 1.95 20.03 -3.69
N TRP A 32 1.93 20.58 -4.91
CA TRP A 32 1.93 19.79 -6.14
C TRP A 32 3.26 19.05 -6.35
N SER A 33 4.41 19.68 -6.07
CA SER A 33 5.73 19.03 -6.18
C SER A 33 6.00 17.93 -5.16
N LEU A 34 5.15 17.77 -4.14
CA LEU A 34 5.27 16.69 -3.15
C LEU A 34 4.49 15.42 -3.51
N HIS A 35 3.70 15.42 -4.58
CA HIS A 35 3.13 14.18 -5.08
C HIS A 35 4.24 13.41 -5.79
N PRO A 36 4.51 12.13 -5.43
CA PRO A 36 5.45 11.31 -6.17
C PRO A 36 4.96 11.29 -7.62
N GLU A 37 5.72 11.91 -8.52
CA GLU A 37 5.50 11.75 -9.94
C GLU A 37 5.57 10.23 -10.22
N GLY A 38 4.51 9.68 -10.82
CA GLY A 38 4.50 8.29 -11.27
C GLY A 38 5.69 8.01 -12.18
N ILE A 39 6.05 6.74 -12.39
CA ILE A 39 7.29 6.34 -13.09
C ILE A 39 7.45 7.08 -14.42
N THR A 40 8.32 8.09 -14.47
CA THR A 40 8.49 8.98 -15.63
C THR A 40 9.50 8.45 -16.65
N ASN A 41 10.32 7.45 -16.26
CA ASN A 41 11.44 6.96 -17.08
C ASN A 41 11.44 5.43 -17.20
N VAL A 42 10.38 4.83 -17.77
CA VAL A 42 10.39 3.39 -18.11
C VAL A 42 11.39 3.16 -19.24
N THR A 43 12.50 2.50 -18.95
CA THR A 43 13.55 2.18 -19.93
C THR A 43 13.31 0.83 -20.61
N ASN A 44 12.64 -0.09 -19.92
CA ASN A 44 12.40 -1.45 -20.41
C ASN A 44 10.95 -1.88 -20.13
N GLU A 45 10.33 -2.62 -21.06
CA GLU A 45 9.02 -3.25 -20.87
C GLU A 45 9.12 -4.78 -21.01
N ARG A 46 8.52 -5.52 -20.08
CA ARG A 46 8.43 -6.98 -20.10
C ARG A 46 7.01 -7.41 -20.44
N MET A 47 6.88 -8.34 -21.39
CA MET A 47 5.57 -8.90 -21.79
C MET A 47 4.99 -9.91 -20.79
N SER A 48 5.78 -10.37 -19.81
CA SER A 48 5.34 -11.28 -18.75
C SER A 48 5.27 -10.55 -17.40
N PRO A 49 4.37 -10.95 -16.49
CA PRO A 49 4.41 -10.46 -15.11
C PRO A 49 5.67 -10.94 -14.39
N PRO A 50 6.13 -10.25 -13.34
CA PRO A 50 7.31 -10.68 -12.61
C PRO A 50 7.02 -11.94 -11.79
N PRO A 51 8.05 -12.75 -11.48
CA PRO A 51 7.93 -13.77 -10.44
C PRO A 51 7.72 -13.08 -9.08
N ILE A 52 6.66 -13.44 -8.37
CA ILE A 52 6.33 -12.90 -7.04
C ILE A 52 6.15 -14.05 -6.04
N PHE A 53 6.30 -13.76 -4.75
CA PHE A 53 6.00 -14.69 -3.68
C PHE A 53 5.26 -14.01 -2.50
N PRO A 54 4.15 -14.58 -2.01
CA PRO A 54 3.42 -15.70 -2.60
C PRO A 54 2.91 -15.39 -4.02
N ASP A 55 2.61 -16.44 -4.79
CA ASP A 55 2.07 -16.26 -6.15
C ASP A 55 0.56 -16.00 -6.10
N TYR A 56 0.18 -14.74 -6.25
CA TYR A 56 -1.22 -14.29 -6.27
C TYR A 56 -1.76 -14.06 -7.69
N LYS A 57 -0.98 -14.32 -8.75
CA LYS A 57 -1.43 -14.03 -10.13
C LYS A 57 -2.64 -14.89 -10.48
N GLY A 58 -3.76 -14.25 -10.79
CA GLY A 58 -5.01 -14.91 -11.18
C GLY A 58 -5.73 -15.65 -10.05
N THR A 59 -5.34 -15.46 -8.79
CA THR A 59 -6.02 -16.11 -7.67
C THR A 59 -7.34 -15.43 -7.33
N THR A 60 -8.24 -16.16 -6.68
CA THR A 60 -9.48 -15.61 -6.11
C THR A 60 -9.36 -15.57 -4.60
N ILE A 61 -9.62 -14.39 -4.02
CA ILE A 61 -9.55 -14.15 -2.58
C ILE A 61 -10.89 -13.67 -2.02
N PRO A 62 -11.23 -13.97 -0.76
CA PRO A 62 -12.42 -13.41 -0.12
C PRO A 62 -12.21 -11.94 0.20
N TYR A 63 -13.28 -11.14 0.17
CA TYR A 63 -13.16 -9.69 0.34
C TYR A 63 -12.66 -9.25 1.72
N ASN A 64 -12.77 -10.11 2.73
CA ASN A 64 -12.34 -9.84 4.11
C ASN A 64 -10.94 -10.37 4.42
N ILE A 65 -10.20 -10.96 3.47
CA ILE A 65 -8.84 -11.45 3.73
C ILE A 65 -7.89 -10.30 4.13
N ALA A 66 -6.90 -10.63 4.96
CA ALA A 66 -5.76 -9.78 5.25
C ALA A 66 -5.02 -9.32 3.98
N PRO A 67 -4.29 -8.19 4.02
CA PRO A 67 -3.63 -7.65 2.85
C PRO A 67 -2.65 -8.63 2.18
N LEU A 68 -2.74 -8.76 0.86
CA LEU A 68 -1.87 -9.67 0.09
C LEU A 68 -0.47 -9.08 -0.12
N ASN A 69 0.30 -8.94 0.95
CA ASN A 69 1.69 -8.52 0.86
C ASN A 69 2.51 -9.56 0.06
N PHE A 70 3.33 -9.09 -0.88
CA PHE A 70 4.18 -9.96 -1.70
C PHE A 70 5.57 -9.37 -1.89
N ARG A 71 6.54 -10.25 -2.11
CA ARG A 71 7.87 -9.89 -2.60
C ARG A 71 7.99 -10.17 -4.10
N ILE A 72 8.81 -9.39 -4.77
CA ILE A 72 9.18 -9.54 -6.17
C ILE A 72 10.50 -10.32 -6.20
N ASN A 73 10.53 -11.44 -6.91
CA ASN A 73 11.66 -12.36 -6.95
C ASN A 73 12.59 -12.07 -8.12
N VAL A 74 12.92 -10.80 -8.31
CA VAL A 74 13.98 -10.34 -9.22
C VAL A 74 14.89 -9.37 -8.48
N PRO A 75 16.16 -9.24 -8.87
CA PRO A 75 17.01 -8.16 -8.38
C PRO A 75 16.35 -6.81 -8.67
N ALA A 76 16.26 -5.96 -7.65
CA ALA A 76 15.72 -4.61 -7.74
C ALA A 76 16.24 -3.79 -6.56
N ASP A 77 16.70 -2.57 -6.85
CA ASP A 77 17.05 -1.58 -5.84
C ASP A 77 15.78 -0.93 -5.27
N GLU A 78 14.82 -0.66 -6.16
CA GLU A 78 13.50 -0.11 -5.86
C GLU A 78 12.41 -0.85 -6.64
N CYS A 79 11.22 -0.88 -6.09
CA CYS A 79 10.03 -1.38 -6.76
C CYS A 79 8.84 -0.45 -6.52
N TYR A 80 7.97 -0.45 -7.52
CA TYR A 80 6.71 0.29 -7.53
C TYR A 80 5.59 -0.66 -7.93
N ALA A 81 4.44 -0.54 -7.26
CA ALA A 81 3.23 -1.22 -7.66
C ALA A 81 2.06 -0.22 -7.72
N LYS A 82 1.37 -0.24 -8.86
CA LYS A 82 0.09 0.45 -9.08
C LYS A 82 -1.03 -0.57 -9.06
N ILE A 83 -2.02 -0.32 -8.23
CA ILE A 83 -3.18 -1.18 -8.04
C ILE A 83 -4.42 -0.44 -8.55
N GLU A 84 -5.15 -1.08 -9.44
CA GLU A 84 -6.30 -0.47 -10.11
C GLU A 84 -7.52 -1.36 -9.91
N GLY A 85 -8.53 -0.83 -9.22
CA GLY A 85 -9.83 -1.47 -9.09
C GLY A 85 -10.75 -1.15 -10.28
N SER A 86 -11.97 -1.66 -10.22
CA SER A 86 -13.00 -1.40 -11.23
C SER A 86 -13.60 0.01 -11.19
N GLU A 87 -13.50 0.73 -10.07
CA GLU A 87 -14.16 2.03 -9.84
C GLU A 87 -13.19 3.23 -9.82
N SER A 88 -12.26 3.29 -10.78
CA SER A 88 -11.28 4.39 -10.92
C SER A 88 -10.37 4.64 -9.72
N GLU A 89 -10.45 3.82 -8.67
CA GLU A 89 -9.52 3.86 -7.54
C GLU A 89 -8.14 3.34 -7.97
N VAL A 90 -7.14 4.19 -7.76
CA VAL A 90 -5.73 3.88 -7.98
C VAL A 90 -5.00 3.98 -6.65
N PHE A 91 -4.24 2.95 -6.32
CA PHE A 91 -3.36 2.93 -5.16
C PHE A 91 -1.92 2.69 -5.61
N GLU A 92 -0.99 3.43 -5.03
CA GLU A 92 0.42 3.37 -5.39
C GLU A 92 1.27 3.01 -4.18
N TYR A 93 2.17 2.06 -4.37
CA TYR A 93 3.05 1.53 -3.33
C TYR A 93 4.49 1.51 -3.83
N HIS A 94 5.40 1.94 -2.95
CA HIS A 94 6.84 1.89 -3.17
C HIS A 94 7.49 0.97 -2.13
N GLY A 95 8.55 0.29 -2.52
CA GLY A 95 9.37 -0.55 -1.65
C GLY A 95 10.70 -0.88 -2.29
N THR A 96 11.52 -1.71 -1.65
CA THR A 96 12.77 -2.20 -2.25
C THR A 96 12.48 -3.39 -3.17
N ASN A 97 12.05 -4.51 -2.58
CA ASN A 97 11.62 -5.72 -3.29
C ASN A 97 10.29 -6.28 -2.77
N THR A 98 9.63 -5.58 -1.86
CA THR A 98 8.41 -6.03 -1.18
C THR A 98 7.36 -4.95 -1.25
N ILE A 99 6.15 -5.34 -1.63
CA ILE A 99 4.96 -4.48 -1.62
C ILE A 99 4.13 -4.81 -0.40
N ARG A 100 3.89 -3.78 0.43
CA ARG A 100 3.06 -3.88 1.63
C ARG A 100 1.87 -2.96 1.51
N PHE A 101 0.69 -3.54 1.48
CA PHE A 101 -0.56 -2.81 1.39
C PHE A 101 -0.89 -2.17 2.73
N LYS A 102 -1.35 -0.91 2.69
CA LYS A 102 -1.90 -0.25 3.87
C LYS A 102 -3.26 -0.88 4.18
N MET A 103 -3.48 -1.29 5.41
CA MET A 103 -4.70 -2.00 5.83
C MET A 103 -5.99 -1.25 5.44
N LYS A 104 -6.03 0.07 5.63
CA LYS A 104 -7.19 0.91 5.29
C LYS A 104 -7.49 0.91 3.79
N ASP A 105 -6.44 1.05 2.97
CA ASP A 105 -6.55 1.07 1.51
C ASP A 105 -6.98 -0.30 0.99
N TRP A 106 -6.41 -1.37 1.55
CA TRP A 106 -6.76 -2.74 1.24
C TRP A 106 -8.23 -3.05 1.50
N ILE A 107 -8.73 -2.71 2.70
CA ILE A 107 -10.15 -2.92 3.05
C ILE A 107 -11.06 -2.15 2.08
N ARG A 108 -10.69 -0.94 1.68
CA ARG A 108 -11.46 -0.14 0.72
C ARG A 108 -11.49 -0.82 -0.65
N LEU A 109 -10.32 -1.18 -1.17
CA LEU A 109 -10.15 -1.87 -2.44
C LEU A 109 -10.97 -3.18 -2.50
N THR A 110 -10.81 -4.08 -1.51
CA THR A 110 -11.45 -5.39 -1.56
C THR A 110 -12.96 -5.31 -1.39
N ARG A 111 -13.47 -4.39 -0.55
CA ARG A 111 -14.91 -4.22 -0.36
C ARG A 111 -15.59 -3.55 -1.54
N ALA A 112 -14.95 -2.59 -2.20
CA ALA A 112 -15.49 -1.93 -3.39
C ALA A 112 -15.52 -2.86 -4.62
N ASN A 113 -14.66 -3.88 -4.66
CA ASN A 113 -14.47 -4.75 -5.82
C ASN A 113 -14.98 -6.19 -5.61
N ARG A 114 -15.94 -6.41 -4.70
CA ARG A 114 -16.58 -7.73 -4.50
C ARG A 114 -17.17 -8.27 -5.80
N GLY A 115 -16.90 -9.54 -6.10
CA GLY A 115 -17.34 -10.21 -7.34
C GLY A 115 -16.62 -9.74 -8.60
N LYS A 116 -15.59 -8.88 -8.47
CA LYS A 116 -14.83 -8.29 -9.57
C LYS A 116 -13.33 -8.62 -9.41
N ALA A 117 -12.49 -8.04 -10.27
CA ALA A 117 -11.04 -8.12 -10.17
C ALA A 117 -10.42 -6.74 -9.93
N PHE A 118 -9.20 -6.75 -9.38
CA PHE A 118 -8.29 -5.61 -9.45
C PHE A 118 -7.02 -6.02 -10.21
N PHE A 119 -6.32 -5.04 -10.75
CA PHE A 119 -5.12 -5.22 -11.55
C PHE A 119 -3.90 -4.68 -10.81
N VAL A 120 -2.79 -5.39 -10.94
CA VAL A 120 -1.51 -5.02 -10.35
C VAL A 120 -0.52 -4.79 -11.48
N THR A 121 -0.01 -3.57 -11.60
CA THR A 121 1.10 -3.21 -12.50
C THR A 121 2.34 -2.98 -11.65
N ILE A 122 3.44 -3.65 -11.99
CA ILE A 122 4.70 -3.57 -11.25
C ILE A 122 5.77 -2.93 -12.13
N ALA A 123 6.61 -2.09 -11.54
CA ALA A 123 7.90 -1.75 -12.10
C ALA A 123 9.02 -1.97 -11.08
N THR A 124 10.19 -2.34 -11.57
CA THR A 124 11.40 -2.55 -10.77
C THR A 124 12.52 -1.71 -11.32
N LYS A 125 13.34 -1.14 -10.45
CA LYS A 125 14.49 -0.31 -10.80
C LYS A 125 15.79 -1.04 -10.48
N ILE A 126 16.75 -0.98 -11.39
CA ILE A 126 18.13 -1.38 -11.16
C ILE A 126 19.03 -0.23 -11.63
N GLY A 127 19.85 0.33 -10.75
CA GLY A 127 20.57 1.57 -11.04
C GLY A 127 19.58 2.69 -11.36
N ASP A 128 19.70 3.30 -12.54
CA ASP A 128 18.81 4.35 -13.03
C ASP A 128 17.72 3.86 -14.00
N GLU A 129 17.65 2.54 -14.26
CA GLU A 129 16.76 1.96 -15.26
C GLU A 129 15.50 1.35 -14.64
N TRP A 130 14.33 1.82 -15.06
CA TRP A 130 13.05 1.23 -14.69
C TRP A 130 12.57 0.21 -15.72
N THR A 131 12.30 -1.00 -15.25
CA THR A 131 11.63 -2.05 -16.03
C THR A 131 10.17 -2.17 -15.59
N LYS A 132 9.24 -1.90 -16.50
CA LYS A 132 7.80 -2.14 -16.31
C LYS A 132 7.46 -3.57 -16.71
N TRP A 133 6.67 -4.25 -15.89
CA TRP A 133 6.23 -5.62 -16.13
C TRP A 133 4.79 -5.66 -16.62
N ALA A 134 4.43 -6.73 -17.33
CA ALA A 134 3.05 -6.94 -17.73
C ALA A 134 2.16 -7.08 -16.48
N PRO A 135 0.96 -6.48 -16.50
CA PRO A 135 0.06 -6.52 -15.35
C PRO A 135 -0.51 -7.93 -15.15
N PHE A 136 -0.97 -8.19 -13.92
CA PHE A 136 -1.75 -9.38 -13.60
C PHE A 136 -2.98 -9.01 -12.79
N SER A 137 -3.99 -9.89 -12.80
CA SER A 137 -5.23 -9.70 -12.05
C SER A 137 -5.26 -10.54 -10.77
N VAL A 138 -6.05 -10.07 -9.81
CA VAL A 138 -6.51 -10.85 -8.65
C VAL A 138 -8.03 -10.67 -8.55
N TYR A 139 -8.75 -11.76 -8.34
CA TYR A 139 -10.20 -11.78 -8.26
C TYR A 139 -10.67 -11.72 -6.81
N ILE A 140 -11.76 -11.01 -6.56
CA ILE A 140 -12.35 -10.89 -5.24
C ILE A 140 -13.70 -11.61 -5.24
N SER A 141 -13.82 -12.63 -4.39
CA SER A 141 -15.08 -13.30 -4.11
C SER A 141 -16.05 -12.37 -3.38
N ASP A 142 -17.34 -12.50 -3.69
CA ASP A 142 -18.40 -11.85 -2.94
C ASP A 142 -18.65 -12.51 -1.56
N GLN A 143 -18.16 -13.73 -1.37
CA GLN A 143 -18.22 -14.47 -0.13
C GLN A 143 -17.07 -14.09 0.83
N ALA A 144 -17.41 -14.01 2.12
CA ALA A 144 -16.44 -13.89 3.19
C ALA A 144 -15.83 -15.26 3.53
N ILE A 145 -14.67 -15.24 4.18
CA ILE A 145 -14.15 -16.39 4.93
C ILE A 145 -14.37 -16.20 6.42
N ASP A 146 -14.26 -17.30 7.16
CA ASP A 146 -14.15 -17.26 8.61
C ASP A 146 -12.94 -16.44 9.04
N SER A 147 -13.13 -15.62 10.06
CA SER A 147 -12.11 -14.67 10.49
C SER A 147 -10.96 -15.32 11.24
N HIS A 148 -11.10 -16.53 11.80
CA HIS A 148 -10.06 -17.13 12.65
C HIS A 148 -9.67 -18.53 12.20
N LEU A 149 -8.36 -18.76 12.08
CA LEU A 149 -7.76 -20.08 11.96
C LEU A 149 -7.18 -20.49 13.31
N VAL A 150 -7.62 -21.63 13.84
CA VAL A 150 -7.08 -22.22 15.08
C VAL A 150 -6.09 -23.32 14.73
N TYR A 151 -4.90 -23.27 15.32
CA TYR A 151 -3.86 -24.26 15.08
C TYR A 151 -2.95 -24.45 16.31
N ARG A 152 -2.17 -25.52 16.28
CA ARG A 152 -1.13 -25.79 17.26
C ARG A 152 0.23 -25.40 16.67
N LEU A 153 1.00 -24.61 17.40
CA LEU A 153 2.38 -24.32 17.04
C LEU A 153 3.28 -25.42 17.61
N ILE A 154 4.08 -26.05 16.75
CA ILE A 154 5.01 -27.13 17.12
C ILE A 154 6.40 -26.71 16.65
N GLU A 155 7.32 -26.48 17.58
CA GLU A 155 8.71 -26.10 17.24
C GLU A 155 9.43 -27.27 16.55
N PRO A 156 10.27 -27.01 15.52
CA PRO A 156 11.11 -28.04 14.93
C PRO A 156 12.21 -28.44 15.92
N GLY A 157 12.21 -29.71 16.33
CA GLY A 157 13.11 -30.26 17.35
C GLY A 157 12.37 -30.50 18.68
N TYR A 158 12.20 -31.76 19.04
CA TYR A 158 11.48 -32.22 20.25
C TYR A 158 12.21 -31.92 21.57
N GLU A 159 12.88 -30.76 21.70
CA GLU A 159 13.70 -30.45 22.89
C GLU A 159 12.87 -29.84 24.04
N LYS A 160 11.70 -29.26 23.75
CA LYS A 160 10.85 -28.59 24.76
C LYS A 160 9.44 -29.16 24.79
N TRP A 161 9.29 -30.33 25.40
CA TRP A 161 7.99 -30.99 25.66
C TRP A 161 7.01 -30.15 26.50
N HIS A 162 7.49 -29.07 27.14
CA HIS A 162 6.74 -28.26 28.08
C HIS A 162 6.19 -26.96 27.49
N ILE A 163 6.43 -26.61 26.21
CA ILE A 163 5.86 -25.39 25.60
C ILE A 163 4.99 -25.79 24.42
N VAL A 164 3.71 -26.05 24.69
CA VAL A 164 2.69 -26.29 23.67
C VAL A 164 1.58 -25.28 23.86
N GLY A 165 1.10 -24.71 22.75
CA GLY A 165 -0.03 -23.78 22.76
C GLY A 165 -0.99 -24.03 21.60
N ILE A 166 -2.26 -23.72 21.85
CA ILE A 166 -3.27 -23.52 20.83
C ILE A 166 -3.35 -22.03 20.55
N TYR A 167 -3.24 -21.66 19.29
CA TYR A 167 -3.23 -20.28 18.81
C TYR A 167 -4.40 -20.07 17.87
N GLN A 168 -4.87 -18.84 17.81
CA GLN A 168 -5.77 -18.36 16.78
C GLN A 168 -5.12 -17.23 16.01
N ARG A 169 -5.25 -17.28 14.70
CA ARG A 169 -4.83 -16.21 13.80
C ARG A 169 -6.04 -15.59 13.14
N ASN A 170 -6.17 -14.28 13.24
CA ASN A 170 -7.17 -13.53 12.51
C ASN A 170 -6.75 -13.50 11.02
N LEU A 171 -7.54 -14.09 10.14
CA LEU A 171 -7.34 -14.15 8.69
C LEU A 171 -7.73 -12.85 7.99
N GLU A 172 -8.46 -11.96 8.65
CA GLU A 172 -8.75 -10.61 8.17
C GLU A 172 -7.64 -9.61 8.50
N SER A 173 -6.75 -9.97 9.43
CA SER A 173 -5.56 -9.19 9.79
C SER A 173 -4.31 -10.10 9.81
N PHE A 174 -3.24 -9.65 10.47
CA PHE A 174 -2.08 -10.50 10.73
C PHE A 174 -1.96 -10.88 12.20
N ASP A 175 -2.99 -10.55 13.00
CA ASP A 175 -2.96 -10.71 14.45
C ASP A 175 -3.07 -12.17 14.84
N GLU A 176 -2.31 -12.53 15.84
CA GLU A 176 -2.20 -13.89 16.35
C GLU A 176 -2.19 -13.85 17.86
N GLN A 177 -3.02 -14.68 18.47
CA GLN A 177 -3.20 -14.71 19.92
C GLN A 177 -3.22 -16.14 20.43
N PRO A 178 -2.61 -16.42 21.59
CA PRO A 178 -2.76 -17.70 22.25
C PRO A 178 -4.18 -17.83 22.81
N ILE A 179 -4.80 -19.00 22.60
CA ILE A 179 -6.04 -19.39 23.29
C ILE A 179 -5.66 -20.07 24.61
N ILE A 180 -4.77 -21.07 24.55
CA ILE A 180 -4.22 -21.77 25.71
C ILE A 180 -2.74 -21.98 25.45
N ARG A 181 -1.91 -21.72 26.46
CA ARG A 181 -0.49 -22.13 26.49
C ARG A 181 -0.25 -22.96 27.74
N ASN A 182 0.59 -23.97 27.60
CA ASN A 182 1.10 -24.74 28.72
C ASN A 182 2.41 -24.14 29.23
N ASP A 183 2.43 -22.83 29.52
CA ASP A 183 3.55 -22.22 30.21
C ASP A 183 3.36 -22.39 31.72
N ILE A 184 4.13 -23.28 32.34
CA ILE A 184 4.29 -23.27 33.79
C ILE A 184 5.02 -21.96 34.13
N ARG A 185 4.29 -20.94 34.58
CA ARG A 185 4.89 -19.80 35.27
C ARG A 185 5.46 -20.30 36.60
N LEU A 186 6.75 -20.58 36.64
CA LEU A 186 7.53 -20.64 37.88
C LEU A 186 7.87 -19.22 38.33
#